data_AF-A0A935U8R5-F1
#
_entry.id   AF-A0A935U8R5-F1
#
_cell.length_a   1.000
_cell.length_b   1.000
_cell.length_c   1.000
_cell.angle_alpha   90.00
_cell.angle_beta   90.00
_cell.angle_gamma   90.00
#
_symmetry.space_group_name_H-M   'P 1'
#
loop_
_entity.id
_entity.type
_entity.pdbx_description
1 polymer ?
#
loop_
_entity_poly.entity_id
_entity_poly.type
_entity_poly.pdbx_seq_one_letter_code
_entity_poly.pdbx_strand_id
1 'polypeptide(L)'
;MKRLLPLALITLLAGTASAQSPTQPPPLLLLPGSTRGMALGNAYVAGDTPDVIFYNPAQVGDSRGTVVSHQRFGSHASLASLATNTTALGWTVGFGVQYIEYGAEREDGATTIGKLAQGGDFAASSVLGLMSFSKQQNGFRVGVTAKYLAQQVALGRQSTPSFDIGFAKDVSFVTIGLVLADPEGVFDNNSTPALRLPTKVTLGAMATGLPVGTWFDGGIAASVMTDKRGRLVPNGGIELSYVPVSGWSFTGRVGAQAAIQPEHDGASALTLGGERERRSTERGLCVPAAERGGGDASGGDSISVG
;
A
#
# COMPACT_ATOMS: atom_id res chain seq x y z
N MET A 1 45.47 -21.77 58.82
CA MET A 1 46.29 -20.55 58.56
C MET A 1 46.24 -20.22 57.08
N LYS A 2 46.17 -18.92 56.72
CA LYS A 2 46.79 -18.24 55.55
C LYS A 2 46.76 -18.95 54.18
N ARG A 3 45.99 -18.42 53.21
CA ARG A 3 46.43 -17.59 52.03
C ARG A 3 46.69 -18.45 50.76
N LEU A 4 46.47 -18.02 49.51
CA LEU A 4 45.86 -16.80 48.93
C LEU A 4 45.30 -17.08 47.50
N LEU A 5 44.67 -16.07 46.86
CA LEU A 5 44.36 -16.01 45.42
C LEU A 5 45.64 -15.75 44.57
N PRO A 6 45.64 -16.04 43.25
CA PRO A 6 45.42 -14.96 42.26
C PRO A 6 44.35 -15.33 41.19
N LEU A 7 43.42 -14.44 40.83
CA LEU A 7 43.54 -13.21 40.01
C LEU A 7 43.44 -13.57 38.51
N ALA A 8 42.26 -13.58 37.87
CA ALA A 8 41.37 -12.45 37.58
C ALA A 8 42.02 -11.36 36.70
N LEU A 9 42.08 -11.59 35.38
CA LEU A 9 42.46 -10.57 34.40
C LEU A 9 41.74 -10.76 33.05
N ILE A 10 40.44 -10.48 33.02
CA ILE A 10 39.69 -10.16 31.78
C ILE A 10 38.80 -8.95 32.08
N THR A 11 39.41 -7.76 32.08
CA THR A 11 38.73 -6.46 32.02
C THR A 11 39.57 -5.52 31.15
N LEU A 12 38.91 -4.55 30.51
CA LEU A 12 39.37 -3.81 29.31
C LEU A 12 39.46 -4.75 28.07
N LEU A 13 38.85 -4.46 26.93
CA LEU A 13 38.26 -3.20 26.44
C LEU A 13 36.74 -3.35 26.16
N ALA A 14 35.89 -2.82 27.05
CA ALA A 14 34.52 -2.45 26.69
C ALA A 14 34.53 -1.01 26.14
N GLY A 15 35.14 -0.83 24.97
CA GLY A 15 35.10 0.44 24.26
C GLY A 15 33.68 0.70 23.76
N THR A 16 32.97 1.63 24.41
CA THR A 16 31.62 2.07 23.99
C THR A 16 31.69 2.92 22.72
N ALA A 17 31.98 2.26 21.59
CA ALA A 17 31.75 2.83 20.28
C ALA A 17 30.24 2.86 20.03
N SER A 18 29.63 4.04 20.12
CA SER A 18 28.23 4.25 19.73
C SER A 18 28.12 4.21 18.20
N ALA A 19 28.18 3.01 17.64
CA ALA A 19 27.91 2.79 16.22
C ALA A 19 26.46 3.20 15.92
N GLN A 20 26.29 4.05 14.91
CA GLN A 20 25.04 4.77 14.68
C GLN A 20 23.95 3.81 14.19
N SER A 21 22.84 3.72 14.93
CA SER A 21 21.68 2.91 14.54
C SER A 21 20.85 3.64 13.47
N PRO A 22 20.28 2.94 12.46
CA PRO A 22 19.27 3.49 11.58
C PRO A 22 18.11 3.95 12.45
N THR A 23 17.92 5.26 12.52
CA THR A 23 16.98 5.86 13.49
C THR A 23 15.52 5.74 13.00
N GLN A 24 15.33 5.33 11.74
CA GLN A 24 14.05 5.39 11.03
C GLN A 24 13.93 4.23 10.02
N PRO A 25 12.75 3.59 9.90
CA PRO A 25 12.51 2.55 8.90
C PRO A 25 12.55 3.12 7.46
N PRO A 26 12.74 2.25 6.45
CA PRO A 26 12.80 2.65 5.04
C PRO A 26 11.57 3.51 4.63
N PRO A 27 11.77 4.63 3.89
CA PRO A 27 10.69 5.58 3.59
C PRO A 27 9.55 4.95 2.79
N LEU A 28 9.84 3.90 2.01
CA LEU A 28 8.87 3.16 1.21
C LEU A 28 7.69 2.61 2.03
N LEU A 29 7.90 2.23 3.29
CA LEU A 29 6.84 1.76 4.20
C LEU A 29 5.92 2.87 4.74
N LEU A 30 6.23 4.13 4.45
CA LEU A 30 5.49 5.30 4.92
C LEU A 30 4.79 6.06 3.77
N LEU A 31 5.11 5.73 2.52
CA LEU A 31 4.56 6.37 1.33
C LEU A 31 3.24 5.73 0.88
N PRO A 32 2.36 6.50 0.20
CA PRO A 32 1.21 5.92 -0.48
C PRO A 32 1.65 5.00 -1.61
N GLY A 33 1.15 3.76 -1.61
CA GLY A 33 1.52 2.74 -2.59
C GLY A 33 0.95 2.95 -4.00
N SER A 34 0.08 3.95 -4.18
CA SER A 34 -0.52 4.27 -5.48
C SER A 34 -0.99 5.71 -5.58
N THR A 35 -1.17 6.19 -6.80
CA THR A 35 -1.74 7.51 -7.10
C THR A 35 -3.19 7.67 -6.63
N ARG A 36 -4.04 6.63 -6.74
CA ARG A 36 -5.43 6.68 -6.26
C ARG A 36 -5.50 6.76 -4.74
N GLY A 37 -4.75 5.89 -4.04
CA GLY A 37 -4.68 5.94 -2.59
C GLY A 37 -4.07 7.26 -2.09
N MET A 38 -3.02 7.77 -2.74
CA MET A 38 -2.47 9.10 -2.46
C MET A 38 -3.52 10.21 -2.60
N ALA A 39 -4.30 10.23 -3.69
CA ALA A 39 -5.33 11.23 -3.94
C ALA A 39 -6.52 11.17 -2.96
N LEU A 40 -6.70 10.05 -2.26
CA LEU A 40 -7.69 9.85 -1.19
C LEU A 40 -7.07 10.00 0.21
N GLY A 41 -5.99 10.78 0.35
CA GLY A 41 -5.32 11.02 1.64
C GLY A 41 -4.69 9.76 2.25
N ASN A 42 -4.35 8.77 1.44
CA ASN A 42 -3.90 7.44 1.89
C ASN A 42 -5.00 6.62 2.62
N ALA A 43 -6.28 7.00 2.51
CA ALA A 43 -7.40 6.31 3.14
C ALA A 43 -7.96 5.18 2.26
N TYR A 44 -7.14 4.19 1.92
CA TYR A 44 -7.45 3.20 0.86
C TYR A 44 -7.57 1.75 1.35
N VAL A 45 -7.86 1.55 2.64
CA VAL A 45 -7.99 0.21 3.27
C VAL A 45 -9.23 -0.58 2.83
N ALA A 46 -10.16 0.07 2.12
CA ALA A 46 -11.38 -0.53 1.57
C ALA A 46 -11.54 -0.24 0.06
N GLY A 47 -10.42 -0.08 -0.67
CA GLY A 47 -10.40 0.20 -2.11
C GLY A 47 -10.77 -1.00 -3.00
N ASP A 48 -11.19 -0.70 -4.23
CA ASP A 48 -11.80 -1.64 -5.19
C ASP A 48 -10.96 -1.85 -6.48
N THR A 49 -9.67 -1.48 -6.46
CA THR A 49 -8.70 -1.70 -7.57
C THR A 49 -7.45 -2.48 -7.11
N PRO A 50 -6.71 -3.16 -8.02
CA PRO A 50 -5.62 -4.09 -7.65
C PRO A 50 -4.53 -3.53 -6.72
N ASP A 51 -4.26 -2.22 -6.80
CA ASP A 51 -3.32 -1.50 -5.93
C ASP A 51 -3.76 -1.43 -4.45
N VAL A 52 -5.00 -1.85 -4.12
CA VAL A 52 -5.43 -2.06 -2.73
C VAL A 52 -4.56 -3.11 -2.00
N ILE A 53 -3.83 -3.97 -2.73
CA ILE A 53 -2.83 -4.89 -2.15
C ILE A 53 -1.79 -4.19 -1.27
N PHE A 54 -1.49 -2.92 -1.54
CA PHE A 54 -0.55 -2.12 -0.74
C PHE A 54 -1.16 -1.59 0.57
N TYR A 55 -2.46 -1.80 0.79
CA TYR A 55 -3.24 -1.22 1.89
C TYR A 55 -3.99 -2.27 2.71
N ASN A 56 -4.70 -3.21 2.06
CA ASN A 56 -5.47 -4.28 2.73
C ASN A 56 -5.50 -5.58 1.90
N PRO A 57 -4.89 -6.68 2.37
CA PRO A 57 -4.92 -7.94 1.64
C PRO A 57 -6.33 -8.52 1.45
N ALA A 58 -7.29 -8.25 2.34
CA ALA A 58 -8.66 -8.76 2.22
C ALA A 58 -9.45 -8.17 1.04
N GLN A 59 -9.02 -7.01 0.53
CA GLN A 59 -9.65 -6.32 -0.59
C GLN A 59 -9.15 -6.81 -1.96
N VAL A 60 -8.05 -7.56 -2.00
CA VAL A 60 -7.43 -8.03 -3.25
C VAL A 60 -8.40 -8.85 -4.12
N GLY A 61 -9.44 -9.46 -3.53
CA GLY A 61 -10.50 -10.19 -4.24
C GLY A 61 -11.61 -9.35 -4.90
N ASP A 62 -11.76 -8.06 -4.56
CA ASP A 62 -12.84 -7.22 -5.12
C ASP A 62 -12.53 -6.71 -6.54
N SER A 63 -11.25 -6.50 -6.80
CA SER A 63 -10.76 -5.93 -8.05
C SER A 63 -10.38 -6.99 -9.09
N ARG A 64 -10.22 -6.59 -10.36
CA ARG A 64 -9.55 -7.42 -11.39
C ARG A 64 -8.65 -6.57 -12.28
N GLY A 65 -7.55 -7.15 -12.73
CA GLY A 65 -6.65 -6.57 -13.74
C GLY A 65 -5.30 -6.15 -13.18
N THR A 66 -4.66 -5.18 -13.83
CA THR A 66 -3.32 -4.69 -13.49
C THR A 66 -3.33 -3.17 -13.43
N VAL A 67 -2.78 -2.61 -12.35
CA VAL A 67 -2.55 -1.18 -12.16
C VAL A 67 -1.06 -0.93 -12.17
N VAL A 68 -0.65 0.10 -12.91
CA VAL A 68 0.71 0.66 -12.85
C VAL A 68 0.58 2.12 -12.46
N SER A 69 1.39 2.57 -11.50
CA SER A 69 1.38 3.95 -11.04
C SER A 69 2.79 4.50 -10.90
N HIS A 70 2.93 5.82 -11.04
CA HIS A 70 4.18 6.53 -10.88
C HIS A 70 3.92 7.84 -10.14
N GLN A 71 4.67 8.07 -9.06
CA GLN A 71 4.56 9.20 -8.14
C GLN A 71 5.93 9.88 -8.06
N ARG A 72 5.94 11.22 -8.14
CA ARG A 72 7.18 12.01 -8.03
C ARG A 72 7.11 12.90 -6.80
N PHE A 73 8.16 12.89 -5.99
CA PHE A 73 8.31 13.72 -4.80
C PHE A 73 9.43 14.75 -5.07
N GLY A 74 9.03 16.01 -5.31
CA GLY A 74 9.96 17.07 -5.71
C GLY A 74 10.73 16.73 -7.00
N SER A 75 11.97 17.19 -7.12
CA SER A 75 12.84 16.84 -8.24
C SER A 75 13.65 15.55 -8.03
N HIS A 76 13.77 15.08 -6.78
CA HIS A 76 14.84 14.15 -6.34
C HIS A 76 14.39 12.74 -5.94
N ALA A 77 13.09 12.45 -5.90
CA ALA A 77 12.60 11.11 -5.62
C ALA A 77 11.41 10.71 -6.51
N SER A 78 11.37 9.44 -6.90
CA SER A 78 10.33 8.85 -7.74
C SER A 78 10.01 7.43 -7.30
N LEU A 79 8.73 7.15 -7.12
CA LEU A 79 8.15 5.87 -6.76
C LEU A 79 7.35 5.33 -7.95
N ALA A 80 7.68 4.13 -8.40
CA ALA A 80 6.86 3.35 -9.32
C ALA A 80 6.19 2.20 -8.55
N SER A 81 4.94 1.87 -8.89
CA SER A 81 4.27 0.68 -8.37
C SER A 81 3.51 -0.07 -9.45
N LEU A 82 3.45 -1.38 -9.29
CA LEU A 82 2.67 -2.30 -10.13
C LEU A 82 1.91 -3.25 -9.20
N ALA A 83 0.62 -3.41 -9.43
CA ALA A 83 -0.22 -4.37 -8.72
C ALA A 83 -1.10 -5.14 -9.71
N THR A 84 -1.25 -6.44 -9.50
CA THR A 84 -2.11 -7.31 -10.31
C THR A 84 -2.71 -8.40 -9.45
N ASN A 85 -3.83 -8.98 -9.88
CA ASN A 85 -4.47 -10.09 -9.17
C ASN A 85 -5.10 -11.10 -10.13
N THR A 86 -5.35 -12.30 -9.59
CA THR A 86 -6.05 -13.38 -10.29
C THR A 86 -6.82 -14.23 -9.28
N THR A 87 -7.87 -14.93 -9.73
CA THR A 87 -8.66 -15.83 -8.88
C THR A 87 -8.52 -17.26 -9.37
N ALA A 88 -8.11 -18.16 -8.47
CA ALA A 88 -7.93 -19.58 -8.74
C ALA A 88 -8.38 -20.42 -7.54
N LEU A 89 -9.06 -21.54 -7.79
CA LEU A 89 -9.48 -22.51 -6.75
C LEU A 89 -10.29 -21.90 -5.56
N GLY A 90 -11.06 -20.84 -5.82
CA GLY A 90 -11.84 -20.15 -4.78
C GLY A 90 -11.02 -19.24 -3.85
N TRP A 91 -9.79 -18.92 -4.24
CA TRP A 91 -8.90 -17.93 -3.61
C TRP A 91 -8.55 -16.84 -4.63
N THR A 92 -8.37 -15.60 -4.17
CA THR A 92 -7.70 -14.58 -4.97
C THR A 92 -6.25 -14.48 -4.54
N VAL A 93 -5.34 -14.52 -5.52
CA VAL A 93 -3.91 -14.29 -5.36
C VAL A 93 -3.58 -12.94 -5.98
N GLY A 94 -2.88 -12.09 -5.24
CA GLY A 94 -2.40 -10.79 -5.71
C GLY A 94 -0.89 -10.70 -5.68
N PHE A 95 -0.32 -9.93 -6.59
CA PHE A 95 1.10 -9.61 -6.66
C PHE A 95 1.27 -8.10 -6.72
N GLY A 96 2.21 -7.58 -5.94
CA GLY A 96 2.53 -6.16 -5.90
C GLY A 96 4.04 -5.95 -5.91
N VAL A 97 4.49 -4.90 -6.59
CA VAL A 97 5.85 -4.39 -6.49
C VAL A 97 5.79 -2.87 -6.34
N GLN A 98 6.59 -2.33 -5.44
CA GLN A 98 6.91 -0.91 -5.38
C GLN A 98 8.42 -0.73 -5.50
N TYR A 99 8.87 0.30 -6.20
CA TYR A 99 10.26 0.67 -6.34
C TYR A 99 10.41 2.19 -6.18
N ILE A 100 11.29 2.65 -5.29
CA ILE A 100 11.61 4.06 -5.11
C ILE A 100 13.10 4.32 -5.27
N GLU A 101 13.43 5.43 -5.93
CA GLU A 101 14.75 6.07 -5.94
C GLU A 101 14.66 7.39 -5.17
N TYR A 102 15.67 7.70 -4.36
CA TYR A 102 15.73 8.90 -3.54
C TYR A 102 17.17 9.23 -3.10
N GLY A 103 17.40 10.47 -2.65
CA GLY A 103 18.58 10.84 -1.88
C GLY A 103 18.34 10.62 -0.38
N ALA A 104 19.23 9.90 0.29
CA ALA A 104 19.26 9.76 1.74
C ALA A 104 20.26 10.76 2.34
N GLU A 105 19.95 11.28 3.54
CA GLU A 105 20.84 12.23 4.25
C GLU A 105 22.02 11.54 4.94
N ARG A 106 21.96 10.21 5.06
CA ARG A 106 22.85 9.39 5.86
C ARG A 106 23.15 8.09 5.12
N GLU A 107 24.34 7.54 5.34
CA GLU A 107 24.79 6.28 4.76
C GLU A 107 23.97 5.06 5.25
N ASP A 108 23.30 5.19 6.41
CA ASP A 108 22.31 4.22 6.91
C ASP A 108 20.97 4.25 6.15
N GLY A 109 20.81 5.19 5.21
CA GLY A 109 19.61 5.34 4.39
C GLY A 109 18.44 6.03 5.07
N ALA A 110 18.60 6.55 6.29
CA ALA A 110 17.56 7.29 6.97
C ALA A 110 17.22 8.58 6.21
N THR A 111 15.92 8.80 5.98
CA THR A 111 15.36 10.03 5.41
C THR A 111 13.92 10.21 5.88
N THR A 112 13.42 11.44 5.83
CA THR A 112 12.05 11.80 6.23
C THR A 112 11.23 12.21 5.01
N ILE A 113 9.90 12.07 5.09
CA ILE A 113 9.02 12.31 3.94
C ILE A 113 9.11 13.74 3.40
N GLY A 114 9.26 14.74 4.29
CA GLY A 114 9.46 16.14 3.88
C GLY A 114 10.79 16.40 3.14
N LYS A 115 11.78 15.53 3.30
CA LYS A 115 13.10 15.65 2.66
C LYS A 115 13.29 14.83 1.40
N LEU A 116 12.43 13.85 1.12
CA LEU A 116 12.40 13.13 -0.17
C LEU A 116 12.34 14.10 -1.38
N ALA A 117 11.63 15.23 -1.24
CA ALA A 117 11.56 16.26 -2.28
C ALA A 117 12.87 17.06 -2.44
N GLN A 118 13.68 17.16 -1.38
CA GLN A 118 14.88 17.99 -1.28
C GLN A 118 16.15 17.23 -1.74
N GLY A 119 16.15 15.90 -1.61
CA GLY A 119 17.30 15.05 -1.91
C GLY A 119 18.18 14.80 -0.69
N GLY A 120 19.38 14.26 -0.92
CA GLY A 120 20.36 13.92 0.12
C GLY A 120 21.68 13.45 -0.50
N ASP A 121 22.73 13.38 0.32
CA ASP A 121 24.11 13.15 -0.11
C ASP A 121 24.37 11.72 -0.63
N PHE A 122 23.54 10.75 -0.25
CA PHE A 122 23.70 9.34 -0.59
C PHE A 122 22.60 8.88 -1.55
N ALA A 123 22.98 8.34 -2.70
CA ALA A 123 22.04 7.68 -3.60
C ALA A 123 21.47 6.42 -2.93
N ALA A 124 20.14 6.33 -2.84
CA ALA A 124 19.43 5.24 -2.22
C ALA A 124 18.26 4.76 -3.09
N SER A 125 17.96 3.48 -3.00
CA SER A 125 16.76 2.90 -3.60
C SER A 125 16.15 1.85 -2.67
N SER A 126 14.87 1.56 -2.86
CA SER A 126 14.17 0.52 -2.11
C SER A 126 13.13 -0.16 -2.97
N VAL A 127 13.01 -1.47 -2.85
CA VAL A 127 11.99 -2.28 -3.52
C VAL A 127 11.18 -3.04 -2.48
N LEU A 128 9.87 -3.07 -2.64
CA LEU A 128 8.95 -3.87 -1.83
C LEU A 128 8.21 -4.82 -2.76
N GLY A 129 8.50 -6.12 -2.66
CA GLY A 129 7.70 -7.18 -3.27
C GLY A 129 6.60 -7.64 -2.32
N LEU A 130 5.40 -7.90 -2.85
CA LEU A 130 4.24 -8.36 -2.11
C LEU A 130 3.57 -9.54 -2.83
N MET A 131 3.15 -10.54 -2.07
CA MET A 131 2.27 -11.62 -2.52
C MET A 131 1.11 -11.78 -1.54
N SER A 132 -0.12 -11.58 -2.01
CA SER A 132 -1.33 -11.63 -1.20
C SER A 132 -2.17 -12.86 -1.52
N PHE A 133 -2.82 -13.41 -0.50
CA PHE A 133 -3.89 -14.40 -0.61
C PHE A 133 -5.11 -13.86 0.11
N SER A 134 -6.28 -13.91 -0.52
CA SER A 134 -7.55 -13.52 0.10
C SER A 134 -8.68 -14.46 -0.25
N LYS A 135 -9.66 -14.53 0.65
CA LYS A 135 -10.87 -15.34 0.49
C LYS A 135 -12.06 -14.68 1.18
N GLN A 136 -13.22 -14.81 0.55
CA GLN A 136 -14.50 -14.46 1.15
C GLN A 136 -15.12 -15.71 1.82
N GLN A 137 -15.59 -15.54 3.05
CA GLN A 137 -16.27 -16.57 3.83
C GLN A 137 -17.38 -15.92 4.67
N ASN A 138 -18.62 -16.37 4.48
CA ASN A 138 -19.81 -15.91 5.21
C ASN A 138 -20.00 -14.37 5.22
N GLY A 139 -19.71 -13.71 4.10
CA GLY A 139 -19.81 -12.25 3.97
C GLY A 139 -18.67 -11.45 4.60
N PHE A 140 -17.69 -12.12 5.22
CA PHE A 140 -16.42 -11.51 5.63
C PHE A 140 -15.35 -11.83 4.59
N ARG A 141 -14.42 -10.91 4.37
CA ARG A 141 -13.23 -11.09 3.55
C ARG A 141 -12.03 -11.11 4.47
N VAL A 142 -11.14 -12.08 4.29
CA VAL A 142 -9.89 -12.23 5.06
C VAL A 142 -8.75 -12.36 4.07
N GLY A 143 -7.61 -11.74 4.37
CA GLY A 143 -6.41 -11.89 3.56
C GLY A 143 -5.13 -11.78 4.36
N VAL A 144 -4.07 -12.33 3.78
CA VAL A 144 -2.69 -12.22 4.27
C VAL A 144 -1.80 -11.80 3.10
N THR A 145 -0.86 -10.89 3.33
CA THR A 145 0.21 -10.59 2.38
C THR A 145 1.56 -10.95 2.97
N ALA A 146 2.38 -11.69 2.25
CA ALA A 146 3.81 -11.77 2.50
C ALA A 146 4.52 -10.60 1.79
N LYS A 147 5.44 -9.93 2.50
CA LYS A 147 6.23 -8.79 2.01
C LYS A 147 7.71 -9.14 2.03
N TYR A 148 8.45 -8.61 1.06
CA TYR A 148 9.91 -8.61 1.07
C TYR A 148 10.40 -7.22 0.67
N LEU A 149 10.93 -6.49 1.64
CA LEU A 149 11.52 -5.17 1.47
C LEU A 149 13.03 -5.34 1.30
N ALA A 150 13.60 -4.78 0.24
CA ALA A 150 15.04 -4.63 0.12
C ALA A 150 15.39 -3.15 -0.10
N GLN A 151 16.47 -2.70 0.54
CA GLN A 151 16.99 -1.35 0.43
C GLN A 151 18.46 -1.40 0.03
N GLN A 152 18.85 -0.48 -0.85
CA GLN A 152 20.23 -0.23 -1.22
C GLN A 152 20.57 1.23 -0.91
N VAL A 153 21.74 1.47 -0.31
CA VAL A 153 22.27 2.81 0.00
C VAL A 153 23.74 2.78 -0.34
N ALA A 154 24.18 3.65 -1.25
CA ALA A 154 25.52 3.59 -1.84
C ALA A 154 25.89 2.15 -2.28
N LEU A 155 26.84 1.50 -1.59
CA LEU A 155 27.30 0.14 -1.87
C LEU A 155 26.67 -0.94 -0.97
N GLY A 156 25.94 -0.55 0.08
CA GLY A 156 25.28 -1.47 1.01
C GLY A 156 23.91 -1.93 0.50
N ARG A 157 23.59 -3.23 0.65
CA ARG A 157 22.26 -3.79 0.37
C ARG A 157 21.76 -4.61 1.55
N GLN A 158 20.51 -4.36 1.95
CA GLN A 158 19.84 -4.97 3.10
C GLN A 158 18.43 -5.42 2.71
N SER A 159 17.86 -6.37 3.45
CA SER A 159 16.50 -6.86 3.15
C SER A 159 15.80 -7.47 4.35
N THR A 160 14.48 -7.44 4.33
CA THR A 160 13.62 -7.81 5.45
C THR A 160 12.31 -8.40 4.96
N PRO A 161 11.96 -9.63 5.37
CA PRO A 161 10.62 -10.14 5.21
C PRO A 161 9.67 -9.54 6.26
N SER A 162 8.42 -9.36 5.88
CA SER A 162 7.32 -9.07 6.82
C SER A 162 6.01 -9.62 6.27
N PHE A 163 4.91 -9.40 6.96
CA PHE A 163 3.58 -9.77 6.47
C PHE A 163 2.51 -8.81 6.98
N ASP A 164 1.34 -8.82 6.33
CA ASP A 164 0.14 -8.11 6.77
C ASP A 164 -1.01 -9.10 6.92
N ILE A 165 -1.92 -8.81 7.85
CA ILE A 165 -3.21 -9.49 8.01
C ILE A 165 -4.32 -8.45 7.79
N GLY A 166 -5.28 -8.77 6.94
CA GLY A 166 -6.40 -7.90 6.62
C GLY A 166 -7.74 -8.59 6.76
N PHE A 167 -8.74 -7.80 7.10
CA PHE A 167 -10.14 -8.15 7.19
C PHE A 167 -10.95 -7.09 6.44
N ALA A 168 -12.08 -7.49 5.88
CA ALA A 168 -13.08 -6.56 5.39
C ALA A 168 -14.49 -7.15 5.43
N LYS A 169 -15.49 -6.27 5.37
CA LYS A 169 -16.90 -6.63 5.29
C LYS A 169 -17.70 -5.52 4.61
N ASP A 170 -18.63 -5.95 3.77
CA ASP A 170 -19.58 -5.08 3.08
C ASP A 170 -20.82 -4.90 3.95
N VAL A 171 -21.20 -3.65 4.19
CA VAL A 171 -22.30 -3.22 5.05
C VAL A 171 -23.16 -2.25 4.25
N SER A 172 -24.17 -2.79 3.55
CA SER A 172 -24.95 -2.05 2.55
C SER A 172 -24.02 -1.48 1.45
N PHE A 173 -23.99 -0.17 1.26
CA PHE A 173 -23.15 0.53 0.29
C PHE A 173 -21.74 0.90 0.81
N VAL A 174 -21.40 0.50 2.04
CA VAL A 174 -20.10 0.83 2.66
C VAL A 174 -19.29 -0.44 2.90
N THR A 175 -18.07 -0.46 2.39
CA THR A 175 -17.08 -1.49 2.70
C THR A 175 -16.22 -1.03 3.87
N ILE A 176 -16.18 -1.82 4.94
CA ILE A 176 -15.33 -1.59 6.12
C ILE A 176 -14.12 -2.51 6.03
N GLY A 177 -12.91 -1.99 6.27
CA GLY A 177 -11.66 -2.74 6.27
C GLY A 177 -10.83 -2.51 7.53
N LEU A 178 -10.17 -3.56 8.03
CA LEU A 178 -9.26 -3.54 9.17
C LEU A 178 -7.97 -4.27 8.79
N VAL A 179 -6.81 -3.67 9.08
CA VAL A 179 -5.50 -4.22 8.73
C VAL A 179 -4.54 -4.12 9.90
N LEU A 180 -3.80 -5.19 10.15
CA LEU A 180 -2.60 -5.24 10.97
C LEU A 180 -1.41 -5.40 10.02
N ALA A 181 -0.61 -4.35 9.88
CA ALA A 181 0.54 -4.32 8.98
C ALA A 181 1.86 -4.47 9.74
N ASP A 182 2.79 -5.23 9.14
CA ASP A 182 4.15 -5.47 9.64
C ASP A 182 4.22 -5.83 11.15
N PRO A 183 3.43 -6.82 11.65
CA PRO A 183 3.57 -7.29 13.02
C PRO A 183 4.89 -8.02 13.16
N GLU A 184 5.67 -7.60 14.16
CA GLU A 184 6.96 -8.19 14.54
C GLU A 184 8.09 -8.13 13.50
N GLY A 185 7.89 -7.49 12.33
CA GLY A 185 8.95 -7.30 11.34
C GLY A 185 10.20 -6.64 11.94
N VAL A 186 11.38 -7.11 11.54
CA VAL A 186 12.69 -6.63 12.03
C VAL A 186 13.61 -6.37 10.84
N PHE A 187 13.97 -5.10 10.66
CA PHE A 187 15.00 -4.64 9.73
C PHE A 187 16.37 -4.82 10.37
N ASP A 188 16.96 -6.01 10.16
CA ASP A 188 18.34 -6.29 10.50
C ASP A 188 19.25 -6.09 9.28
N ASN A 189 20.46 -5.66 9.58
CA ASN A 189 21.38 -4.98 8.70
C ASN A 189 22.84 -5.45 9.00
N ASN A 190 23.04 -6.28 10.03
CA ASN A 190 24.30 -6.86 10.52
C ASN A 190 25.44 -5.87 10.85
N SER A 191 25.23 -4.59 10.59
CA SER A 191 26.20 -3.49 10.73
C SER A 191 25.77 -2.50 11.80
N THR A 192 24.52 -2.62 12.27
CA THR A 192 23.83 -1.75 13.22
C THR A 192 22.76 -2.55 13.98
N PRO A 193 22.23 -2.05 15.12
CA PRO A 193 21.18 -2.75 15.86
C PRO A 193 19.89 -2.91 15.06
N ALA A 194 19.33 -4.12 15.10
CA ALA A 194 18.13 -4.49 14.35
C ALA A 194 16.91 -3.61 14.70
N LEU A 195 16.34 -2.94 13.70
CA LEU A 195 15.26 -1.97 13.86
C LEU A 195 13.90 -2.63 13.64
N ARG A 196 12.98 -2.56 14.61
CA ARG A 196 11.61 -3.05 14.39
C ARG A 196 10.87 -2.22 13.34
N LEU A 197 10.22 -2.90 12.39
CA LEU A 197 9.33 -2.26 11.42
C LEU A 197 8.16 -1.56 12.12
N PRO A 198 7.60 -0.49 11.52
CA PRO A 198 6.50 0.25 12.10
C PRO A 198 5.21 -0.56 12.00
N THR A 199 4.98 -1.45 12.96
CA THR A 199 3.71 -2.18 13.07
C THR A 199 2.57 -1.19 13.23
N LYS A 200 1.58 -1.27 12.33
CA LYS A 200 0.41 -0.39 12.28
C LYS A 200 -0.88 -1.19 12.38
N VAL A 201 -1.91 -0.60 12.96
CA VAL A 201 -3.29 -1.05 12.82
C VAL A 201 -4.07 0.06 12.12
N THR A 202 -4.76 -0.26 11.03
CA THR A 202 -5.58 0.71 10.31
C THR A 202 -7.01 0.21 10.18
N LEU A 203 -7.97 1.00 10.63
CA LEU A 203 -9.40 0.78 10.44
C LEU A 203 -9.91 1.84 9.44
N GLY A 204 -10.68 1.42 8.43
CA GLY A 204 -11.22 2.32 7.43
C GLY A 204 -12.57 1.88 6.89
N ALA A 205 -13.25 2.82 6.23
CA ALA A 205 -14.47 2.61 5.50
C ALA A 205 -14.41 3.36 4.16
N MET A 206 -14.97 2.76 3.12
CA MET A 206 -15.07 3.36 1.79
C MET A 206 -16.42 3.02 1.17
N ALA A 207 -16.98 3.97 0.41
CA ALA A 207 -18.12 3.77 -0.45
C ALA A 207 -17.79 4.39 -1.82
N THR A 208 -18.06 3.65 -2.90
CA THR A 208 -17.83 4.08 -4.29
C THR A 208 -19.13 3.91 -5.10
N GLY A 209 -19.23 4.59 -6.25
CA GLY A 209 -20.38 4.45 -7.13
C GLY A 209 -21.72 4.96 -6.56
N LEU A 210 -21.69 5.90 -5.60
CA LEU A 210 -22.89 6.48 -5.03
C LEU A 210 -23.56 7.43 -6.05
N PRO A 211 -24.80 7.20 -6.50
CA PRO A 211 -25.41 8.06 -7.50
C PRO A 211 -25.71 9.45 -6.93
N VAL A 212 -24.96 10.46 -7.39
CA VAL A 212 -25.15 11.89 -7.03
C VAL A 212 -26.05 12.59 -8.06
N GLY A 213 -26.03 12.13 -9.31
CA GLY A 213 -26.92 12.59 -10.37
C GLY A 213 -26.83 11.72 -11.62
N THR A 214 -27.58 12.06 -12.67
CA THR A 214 -27.71 11.24 -13.90
C THR A 214 -26.38 10.89 -14.58
N TRP A 215 -25.35 11.72 -14.41
CA TRP A 215 -24.01 11.54 -15.00
C TRP A 215 -22.90 11.57 -13.95
N PHE A 216 -23.23 11.55 -12.66
CA PHE A 216 -22.28 11.79 -11.57
C PHE A 216 -22.40 10.72 -10.49
N ASP A 217 -21.32 9.95 -10.34
CA ASP A 217 -21.14 9.00 -9.24
C ASP A 217 -20.15 9.59 -8.22
N GLY A 218 -20.46 9.49 -6.94
CA GLY A 218 -19.62 9.92 -5.83
C GLY A 218 -18.94 8.74 -5.13
N GLY A 219 -17.85 9.03 -4.44
CA GLY A 219 -17.22 8.14 -3.49
C GLY A 219 -16.69 8.90 -2.29
N ILE A 220 -16.58 8.21 -1.16
CA ILE A 220 -16.01 8.73 0.07
C ILE A 220 -15.18 7.64 0.73
N ALA A 221 -14.02 8.00 1.26
CA ALA A 221 -13.16 7.12 2.02
C ALA A 221 -12.69 7.82 3.30
N ALA A 222 -12.59 7.08 4.39
CA ALA A 222 -12.07 7.55 5.66
C ALA A 222 -11.35 6.40 6.38
N SER A 223 -10.25 6.70 7.05
CA SER A 223 -9.58 5.74 7.94
C SER A 223 -8.86 6.42 9.10
N VAL A 224 -8.50 5.60 10.08
CA VAL A 224 -7.61 5.96 11.17
C VAL A 224 -6.56 4.87 11.28
N MET A 225 -5.30 5.26 11.17
CA MET A 225 -4.15 4.41 11.45
C MET A 225 -3.61 4.70 12.85
N THR A 226 -3.22 3.68 13.58
CA THR A 226 -2.45 3.78 14.83
C THR A 226 -1.17 2.96 14.72
N ASP A 227 -0.09 3.46 15.29
CA ASP A 227 1.16 2.71 15.45
C ASP A 227 1.34 2.19 16.88
N LYS A 228 2.41 1.40 17.11
CA LYS A 228 2.79 0.89 18.44
C LYS A 228 3.13 1.97 19.48
N ARG A 229 3.26 3.25 19.10
CA ARG A 229 3.46 4.37 20.02
C ARG A 229 2.14 5.06 20.38
N GLY A 230 1.00 4.57 19.87
CA GLY A 230 -0.33 5.10 20.13
C GLY A 230 -0.67 6.37 19.34
N ARG A 231 0.15 6.74 18.34
CA ARG A 231 -0.14 7.92 17.50
C ARG A 231 -1.25 7.61 16.53
N LEU A 232 -2.35 8.35 16.64
CA LEU A 232 -3.47 8.31 15.69
C LEU A 232 -3.20 9.21 14.48
N VAL A 233 -3.35 8.64 13.29
CA VAL A 233 -3.25 9.34 12.00
C VAL A 233 -4.59 9.18 11.29
N PRO A 234 -5.52 10.13 11.44
CA PRO A 234 -6.75 10.17 10.65
C PRO A 234 -6.45 10.61 9.22
N ASN A 235 -7.22 10.06 8.29
CA ASN A 235 -7.20 10.42 6.89
C ASN A 235 -8.52 10.13 6.20
N GLY A 236 -8.74 10.78 5.05
CA GLY A 236 -9.91 10.57 4.23
C GLY A 236 -9.84 11.29 2.89
N GLY A 237 -10.84 11.06 2.05
CA GLY A 237 -10.98 11.71 0.78
C GLY A 237 -12.34 11.48 0.14
N ILE A 238 -12.59 12.23 -0.92
CA ILE A 238 -13.78 12.12 -1.76
C ILE A 238 -13.37 11.87 -3.21
N GLU A 239 -14.23 11.16 -3.92
CA GLU A 239 -14.14 10.86 -5.34
C GLU A 239 -15.41 11.38 -6.03
N LEU A 240 -15.27 12.00 -7.20
CA LEU A 240 -16.39 12.41 -8.05
C LEU A 240 -16.11 12.00 -9.49
N SER A 241 -16.91 11.09 -10.00
CA SER A 241 -16.81 10.49 -11.33
C SER A 241 -17.90 11.02 -12.23
N TYR A 242 -17.52 11.73 -13.29
CA TYR A 242 -18.39 12.17 -14.38
C TYR A 242 -18.38 11.15 -15.52
N VAL A 243 -19.57 10.67 -15.88
CA VAL A 243 -19.79 9.64 -16.91
C VAL A 243 -20.70 10.20 -18.00
N PRO A 244 -20.15 10.92 -19.00
CA PRO A 244 -20.93 11.33 -20.17
C PRO A 244 -21.46 10.11 -20.92
N VAL A 245 -22.55 10.30 -21.68
CA VAL A 245 -23.22 9.21 -22.39
C VAL A 245 -22.29 8.62 -23.46
N SER A 246 -21.79 7.42 -23.18
CA SER A 246 -20.89 6.55 -23.96
C SER A 246 -19.37 6.88 -23.96
N GLY A 247 -18.58 5.85 -23.62
CA GLY A 247 -17.15 5.72 -23.96
C GLY A 247 -16.12 6.16 -22.93
N TRP A 248 -16.39 7.15 -22.08
CA TRP A 248 -15.40 7.72 -21.16
C TRP A 248 -15.95 8.00 -19.76
N SER A 249 -15.09 7.87 -18.75
CA SER A 249 -15.28 8.36 -17.38
C SER A 249 -14.15 9.35 -17.04
N PHE A 250 -14.48 10.40 -16.29
CA PHE A 250 -13.53 11.37 -15.75
C PHE A 250 -13.70 11.45 -14.23
N THR A 251 -12.64 11.21 -13.46
CA THR A 251 -12.76 11.10 -12.00
C THR A 251 -11.82 12.08 -11.31
N GLY A 252 -12.40 13.02 -10.55
CA GLY A 252 -11.69 13.93 -9.66
C GLY A 252 -11.61 13.37 -8.24
N ARG A 253 -10.50 13.58 -7.56
CA ARG A 253 -10.27 13.13 -6.17
C ARG A 253 -9.64 14.23 -5.34
N VAL A 254 -10.09 14.35 -4.10
CA VAL A 254 -9.53 15.25 -3.09
C VAL A 254 -9.35 14.47 -1.80
N GLY A 255 -8.19 14.56 -1.17
CA GLY A 255 -7.85 13.82 0.03
C GLY A 255 -7.13 14.68 1.06
N ALA A 256 -7.17 14.24 2.31
CA ALA A 256 -6.42 14.84 3.40
C ALA A 256 -5.87 13.76 4.35
N GLN A 257 -4.66 14.00 4.87
CA GLN A 257 -3.97 13.12 5.81
C GLN A 257 -3.31 13.95 6.92
N ALA A 258 -3.49 13.54 8.17
CA ALA A 258 -2.69 14.08 9.28
C ALA A 258 -1.21 13.66 9.13
N ALA A 259 -0.28 14.58 9.41
CA ALA A 259 1.15 14.30 9.25
C ALA A 259 1.61 13.10 10.10
N ILE A 260 2.20 12.09 9.45
CA ILE A 260 2.80 10.93 10.13
C ILE A 260 4.05 11.36 10.95
N GLN A 261 4.69 12.47 10.59
CA GLN A 261 5.84 13.06 11.30
C GLN A 261 5.59 14.56 11.50
N PRO A 262 4.79 14.96 12.51
CA PRO A 262 4.46 16.37 12.74
C PRO A 262 5.66 17.20 13.17
N GLU A 263 6.71 16.59 13.73
CA GLU A 263 7.97 17.27 14.07
C GLU A 263 8.83 17.65 12.85
N HIS A 264 8.45 17.32 11.61
CA HIS A 264 9.20 17.64 10.39
C HIS A 264 8.29 18.24 9.30
N ASP A 265 8.30 19.57 9.20
CA ASP A 265 7.58 20.33 8.17
C ASP A 265 8.00 19.94 6.74
N GLY A 266 7.03 19.87 5.83
CA GLY A 266 7.29 19.75 4.37
C GLY A 266 6.30 18.87 3.58
N ALA A 267 5.49 18.03 4.24
CA ALA A 267 4.46 17.24 3.57
C ALA A 267 3.13 18.01 3.51
N SER A 268 2.59 18.20 2.30
CA SER A 268 1.25 18.78 2.14
C SER A 268 0.20 17.83 2.72
N ALA A 269 -0.59 18.32 3.69
CA ALA A 269 -1.68 17.55 4.30
C ALA A 269 -2.88 17.34 3.37
N LEU A 270 -2.93 18.02 2.22
CA LEU A 270 -3.96 17.91 1.19
C LEU A 270 -3.38 17.28 -0.08
N THR A 271 -4.13 16.37 -0.70
CA THR A 271 -3.84 15.74 -1.99
C THR A 271 -4.97 15.95 -2.98
N LEU A 272 -4.62 16.03 -4.27
CA LEU A 272 -5.55 16.17 -5.39
C LEU A 272 -5.19 15.12 -6.44
N GLY A 273 -6.21 14.57 -7.12
CA GLY A 273 -6.02 13.59 -8.19
C GLY A 273 -7.06 13.76 -9.30
N GLY A 274 -6.66 13.36 -10.51
CA GLY A 274 -7.53 13.31 -11.68
C GLY A 274 -7.24 12.05 -12.49
N GLU A 275 -8.29 11.43 -13.01
CA GLU A 275 -8.23 10.23 -13.83
C GLU A 275 -9.17 10.35 -15.03
N ARG A 276 -8.81 9.65 -16.11
CA ARG A 276 -9.64 9.48 -17.31
C ARG A 276 -9.56 8.02 -17.74
N GLU A 277 -10.70 7.35 -17.76
CA GLU A 277 -10.83 5.94 -18.14
C GLU A 277 -11.70 5.83 -19.40
N ARG A 278 -11.43 4.83 -20.24
CA ARG A 278 -12.27 4.46 -21.38
C ARG A 278 -13.11 3.24 -21.03
N ARG A 279 -14.42 3.40 -20.80
CA ARG A 279 -15.32 2.24 -20.63
C ARG A 279 -15.53 1.54 -21.97
N SER A 280 -15.31 0.22 -22.02
CA SER A 280 -15.81 -0.62 -23.11
C SER A 280 -17.34 -0.74 -23.02
N THR A 281 -18.05 -0.47 -24.10
CA THR A 281 -19.53 -0.47 -24.17
C THR A 281 -20.11 -1.89 -24.32
N GLU A 282 -19.53 -2.89 -23.63
CA GLU A 282 -19.95 -4.30 -23.73
C GLU A 282 -20.83 -4.78 -22.57
N ARG A 283 -21.03 -3.95 -21.53
CA ARG A 283 -22.04 -4.20 -20.49
C ARG A 283 -23.26 -3.30 -20.69
N GLY A 284 -24.24 -3.76 -21.46
CA GLY A 284 -25.46 -2.97 -21.62
C GLY A 284 -26.50 -3.40 -22.66
N LEU A 285 -26.86 -4.70 -22.76
CA LEU A 285 -28.17 -5.06 -23.32
C LEU A 285 -28.78 -6.31 -22.67
N CYS A 286 -29.03 -6.25 -21.35
CA CYS A 286 -30.01 -7.15 -20.73
C CYS A 286 -31.42 -6.75 -21.20
N VAL A 287 -31.82 -7.25 -22.37
CA VAL A 287 -33.21 -7.20 -22.83
C VAL A 287 -34.02 -8.17 -21.96
N PRO A 288 -35.12 -7.73 -21.32
CA PRO A 288 -36.07 -8.66 -20.73
C PRO A 288 -36.95 -9.27 -21.83
N ALA A 289 -36.63 -10.49 -22.24
CA ALA A 289 -37.50 -11.37 -23.02
C ALA A 289 -37.39 -12.79 -22.41
N ALA A 290 -38.42 -13.32 -21.75
CA ALA A 290 -39.69 -13.79 -22.32
C ALA A 290 -39.52 -15.05 -23.19
N GLU A 291 -40.36 -16.05 -22.92
CA GLU A 291 -40.24 -17.46 -23.33
C GLU A 291 -40.04 -17.71 -24.83
N ARG A 292 -39.13 -18.66 -25.14
CA ARG A 292 -39.08 -19.67 -26.23
C ARG A 292 -37.61 -20.10 -26.35
N GLY A 293 -37.21 -21.37 -26.50
CA GLY A 293 -37.98 -22.58 -26.76
C GLY A 293 -37.27 -23.43 -27.83
N GLY A 294 -36.30 -24.26 -27.43
CA GLY A 294 -35.66 -25.30 -28.26
C GLY A 294 -34.66 -24.84 -29.33
N GLY A 295 -33.53 -25.55 -29.45
CA GLY A 295 -32.53 -25.34 -30.51
C GLY A 295 -31.14 -25.85 -30.11
N ASP A 296 -30.47 -26.57 -31.01
CA ASP A 296 -29.25 -27.35 -30.74
C ASP A 296 -28.00 -26.77 -31.46
N ALA A 297 -26.84 -27.39 -31.22
CA ALA A 297 -25.63 -27.44 -32.05
C ALA A 297 -24.53 -26.34 -31.95
N SER A 298 -23.40 -26.78 -31.36
CA SER A 298 -22.00 -26.71 -31.86
C SER A 298 -21.29 -25.41 -32.30
N GLY A 299 -20.00 -25.31 -31.94
CA GLY A 299 -19.03 -24.30 -32.38
C GLY A 299 -18.70 -23.31 -31.25
N GLY A 300 -17.47 -23.17 -30.74
CA GLY A 300 -16.19 -23.69 -31.20
C GLY A 300 -15.43 -22.67 -32.02
N ASP A 301 -14.85 -21.66 -31.36
CA ASP A 301 -13.55 -21.13 -31.80
C ASP A 301 -12.80 -20.37 -30.69
N SER A 302 -11.48 -20.47 -30.76
CA SER A 302 -10.51 -19.68 -30.00
C SER A 302 -9.97 -18.55 -30.89
N ILE A 303 -9.53 -17.43 -30.32
CA ILE A 303 -8.39 -16.65 -30.86
C ILE A 303 -7.80 -15.73 -29.80
N SER A 304 -6.52 -15.42 -30.00
CA SER A 304 -5.62 -14.78 -29.03
C SER A 304 -5.00 -13.49 -29.59
N VAL A 305 -4.43 -12.69 -28.68
CA VAL A 305 -3.33 -11.72 -28.91
C VAL A 305 -3.67 -10.39 -29.60
N GLY A 306 -3.12 -9.33 -28.98
CA GLY A 306 -3.07 -7.94 -29.38
C GLY A 306 -2.34 -7.15 -28.29
#